data_AF-A0A4R5M8A0-F1
#
_entry.id   AF-A0A4R5M8A0-F1
#
_cell.length_a   1.000
_cell.length_b   1.000
_cell.length_c   1.000
_cell.angle_alpha   90.00
_cell.angle_beta   90.00
_cell.angle_gamma   90.00
#
_symmetry.space_group_name_H-M   'P 1'
#
loop_
_entity.id
_entity.type
_entity.pdbx_description
1 polymer ?
#
loop_
_entity_poly.entity_id
_entity_poly.type
_entity_poly.pdbx_seq_one_letter_code
_entity_poly.pdbx_strand_id
1 'polypeptide(L)'
;MKYTEQRSFSGIRPMALAAALCGSFVVTACGGGSDAIDAVAKATAKSAYSPFPTTIQPGQSASNLSLSAGETEPRFALTLPVGTTAVKIEAAGGTGSPAVTLSSDPNFGSGSSDMICVSSRTCQWAFAPLTATKTIYILIGTRSSYSNVTLNTFAGPQPNQVIPLNIGEPMSGLSGPANRVYFTFNVPAGASQLGVSLTAGDGNAQLLETESLTDFSRAYTSGTSMMLPITAGKTYYFFPDSVKGNSSGPVPFNNYTMTGYAQ
;
A
#
# COMPACT_ATOMS: atom_id res chain seq x y z
N MET A 1 90.06 4.38 24.62
CA MET A 1 90.24 4.95 25.98
C MET A 1 89.00 5.79 26.32
N LYS A 2 88.42 5.58 27.52
CA LYS A 2 87.26 6.25 28.16
C LYS A 2 85.86 5.86 27.60
N TYR A 3 85.12 4.97 28.30
CA TYR A 3 84.18 5.16 29.45
C TYR A 3 82.89 5.93 29.04
N THR A 4 81.72 5.28 28.90
CA THR A 4 80.71 4.84 29.91
C THR A 4 79.61 5.89 30.11
N GLU A 5 78.36 5.57 29.76
CA GLU A 5 77.26 5.47 30.74
C GLU A 5 76.01 4.81 30.15
N GLN A 6 75.52 3.80 30.87
CA GLN A 6 74.20 3.20 30.74
C GLN A 6 73.17 4.06 31.49
N ARG A 7 71.95 4.19 30.96
CA ARG A 7 70.75 4.24 31.80
C ARG A 7 69.66 3.35 31.23
N SER A 8 69.37 2.31 32.01
CA SER A 8 68.20 1.45 31.93
C SER A 8 66.99 2.17 32.55
N PHE A 9 65.82 2.10 31.91
CA PHE A 9 64.55 2.23 32.59
C PHE A 9 63.67 1.03 32.25
N SER A 10 63.39 0.28 33.31
CA SER A 10 62.55 -0.90 33.38
C SER A 10 61.07 -0.51 33.40
N GLY A 11 60.30 -1.16 32.53
CA GLY A 11 59.04 -1.82 32.91
C GLY A 11 57.80 -0.97 33.12
N ILE A 12 56.88 -1.02 32.16
CA ILE A 12 55.43 -0.96 32.43
C ILE A 12 54.74 -1.98 31.50
N ARG A 13 54.06 -2.96 32.11
CA ARG A 13 53.19 -3.94 31.45
C ARG A 13 51.87 -3.26 31.07
N PRO A 14 51.27 -3.52 29.90
CA PRO A 14 49.89 -3.11 29.65
C PRO A 14 48.93 -4.05 30.40
N MET A 15 48.24 -3.53 31.40
CA MET A 15 47.04 -4.16 31.96
C MET A 15 45.87 -3.87 31.01
N ALA A 16 45.29 -4.94 30.45
CA ALA A 16 44.02 -4.89 29.77
C ALA A 16 42.91 -4.58 30.80
N LEU A 17 42.24 -3.44 30.65
CA LEU A 17 41.04 -3.12 31.40
C LEU A 17 39.83 -3.44 30.52
N ALA A 18 39.28 -4.63 30.71
CA ALA A 18 37.95 -4.97 30.24
C ALA A 18 36.92 -4.22 31.11
N ALA A 19 36.26 -3.21 30.55
CA ALA A 19 35.08 -2.59 31.15
C ALA A 19 33.86 -2.96 30.29
N ALA A 20 33.26 -4.11 30.61
CA ALA A 20 31.89 -4.41 30.22
C ALA A 20 30.95 -3.61 31.12
N LEU A 21 30.51 -2.44 30.65
CA LEU A 21 29.40 -1.72 31.25
C LEU A 21 28.11 -2.13 30.53
N CYS A 22 27.48 -3.19 31.02
CA CYS A 22 26.04 -3.35 30.91
C CYS A 22 25.39 -2.28 31.81
N GLY A 23 25.23 -1.07 31.27
CA GLY A 23 24.44 -0.02 31.88
C GLY A 23 23.01 -0.10 31.37
N SER A 24 22.13 -0.78 32.11
CA SER A 24 20.69 -0.53 32.02
C SER A 24 20.45 0.90 32.47
N PHE A 25 20.36 1.83 31.53
CA PHE A 25 20.03 3.22 31.82
C PHE A 25 18.53 3.30 32.14
N VAL A 26 18.19 3.17 33.42
CA VAL A 26 16.89 3.63 33.92
C VAL A 26 16.98 5.14 34.03
N VAL A 27 16.45 5.85 33.03
CA VAL A 27 16.23 7.30 33.12
C VAL A 27 14.98 7.51 33.97
N THR A 28 15.14 7.69 35.28
CA THR A 28 14.09 8.30 36.11
C THR A 28 14.13 9.81 35.85
N ALA A 29 13.28 10.27 34.96
CA ALA A 29 13.10 11.69 34.69
C ALA A 29 12.26 12.32 35.81
N CYS A 30 12.93 12.98 36.76
CA CYS A 30 12.36 14.05 37.58
C CYS A 30 13.15 15.32 37.28
N GLY A 31 12.53 16.28 36.57
CA GLY A 31 13.09 17.62 36.41
C GLY A 31 12.75 18.24 35.07
N GLY A 32 11.86 19.22 35.08
CA GLY A 32 11.61 20.09 33.92
C GLY A 32 12.84 20.96 33.64
N GLY A 33 13.44 20.76 32.47
CA GLY A 33 14.52 21.58 31.95
C GLY A 33 14.48 21.55 30.42
N SER A 34 14.22 22.70 29.81
CA SER A 34 14.06 22.87 28.36
C SER A 34 15.42 23.00 27.66
N ASP A 35 16.19 21.91 27.58
CA ASP A 35 17.50 21.91 26.93
C ASP A 35 17.60 20.92 25.77
N ALA A 36 18.38 21.29 24.76
CA ALA A 36 18.54 20.63 23.45
C ALA A 36 18.85 19.11 23.49
N ILE A 37 19.25 18.59 24.63
CA ILE A 37 19.48 17.16 24.87
C ILE A 37 18.14 16.38 24.82
N ASP A 38 17.03 16.99 25.25
CA ASP A 38 15.68 16.42 25.14
C ASP A 38 15.20 16.40 23.67
N ALA A 39 15.62 17.37 22.86
CA ALA A 39 15.33 17.39 21.42
C ALA A 39 16.12 16.31 20.67
N VAL A 40 17.39 16.09 21.01
CA VAL A 40 18.21 15.01 20.43
C VAL A 40 17.70 13.65 20.89
N ALA A 41 17.39 13.46 22.18
CA ALA A 41 16.81 12.21 22.69
C ALA A 41 15.43 11.92 22.06
N LYS A 42 14.57 12.92 21.88
CA LYS A 42 13.31 12.79 21.13
C LYS A 42 13.54 12.50 19.65
N ALA A 43 14.54 13.11 19.01
CA ALA A 43 14.86 12.85 17.61
C ALA A 43 15.44 11.44 17.41
N THR A 44 16.30 10.97 18.33
CA THR A 44 16.88 9.62 18.30
C THR A 44 15.83 8.56 18.65
N ALA A 45 14.94 8.81 19.62
CA ALA A 45 13.79 7.96 19.91
C ALA A 45 12.78 7.93 18.74
N LYS A 46 12.57 9.06 18.06
CA LYS A 46 11.76 9.15 16.83
C LYS A 46 12.42 8.44 15.63
N SER A 47 13.75 8.37 15.57
CA SER A 47 14.47 7.61 14.53
C SER A 47 14.55 6.11 14.80
N ALA A 48 14.44 5.68 16.07
CA ALA A 48 14.44 4.27 16.47
C ALA A 48 13.02 3.68 16.58
N TYR A 49 12.01 4.52 16.80
CA TYR A 49 10.61 4.15 16.69
C TYR A 49 10.27 3.97 15.21
N SER A 50 10.10 2.73 14.76
CA SER A 50 9.33 2.50 13.54
C SER A 50 7.86 2.69 13.90
N PRO A 51 7.18 3.77 13.45
CA PRO A 51 5.74 3.91 13.66
C PRO A 51 4.92 2.81 12.98
N PHE A 52 5.57 1.90 12.26
CA PHE A 52 4.99 0.76 11.56
C PHE A 52 5.67 -0.52 12.06
N PRO A 53 5.22 -1.10 13.19
CA PRO A 53 5.77 -2.36 13.68
C PRO A 53 5.45 -3.54 12.76
N THR A 54 4.46 -3.40 11.88
CA THR A 54 3.97 -4.47 11.01
C THR A 54 4.16 -4.12 9.54
N THR A 55 5.03 -4.86 8.85
CA THR A 55 5.11 -4.85 7.39
C THR A 55 4.16 -5.89 6.81
N ILE A 56 3.43 -5.54 5.76
CA ILE A 56 2.50 -6.42 5.04
C ILE A 56 2.86 -6.42 3.55
N GLN A 57 2.73 -7.56 2.88
CA GLN A 57 2.97 -7.67 1.43
C GLN A 57 1.65 -7.69 0.66
N PRO A 58 1.63 -7.28 -0.62
CA PRO A 58 0.43 -7.41 -1.44
C PRO A 58 -0.14 -8.82 -1.43
N GLY A 59 -1.44 -8.96 -1.26
CA GLY A 59 -2.15 -10.24 -1.14
C GLY A 59 -2.16 -10.83 0.26
N GLN A 60 -1.51 -10.21 1.24
CA GLN A 60 -1.60 -10.60 2.65
C GLN A 60 -2.73 -9.86 3.37
N SER A 61 -3.18 -10.47 4.46
CA SER A 61 -4.19 -9.91 5.35
C SER A 61 -3.72 -9.87 6.80
N ALA A 62 -4.16 -8.85 7.54
CA ALA A 62 -4.02 -8.78 9.00
C ALA A 62 -5.41 -8.89 9.64
N SER A 63 -5.65 -9.97 10.39
CA SER A 63 -6.94 -10.29 11.01
C SER A 63 -7.00 -9.89 12.48
N ASN A 64 -8.20 -10.01 13.07
CA ASN A 64 -8.47 -9.75 14.49
C ASN A 64 -8.13 -8.32 14.93
N LEU A 65 -8.18 -7.35 14.01
CA LEU A 65 -7.95 -5.95 14.34
C LEU A 65 -9.15 -5.43 15.13
N SER A 66 -8.86 -4.85 16.29
CA SER A 66 -9.84 -4.19 17.15
C SER A 66 -9.23 -2.90 17.69
N LEU A 67 -10.03 -1.85 17.78
CA LEU A 67 -9.61 -0.58 18.35
C LEU A 67 -10.77 0.08 19.09
N SER A 68 -10.53 0.45 20.34
CA SER A 68 -11.41 1.27 21.16
C SER A 68 -11.11 2.76 20.96
N ALA A 69 -12.07 3.63 21.31
CA ALA A 69 -11.86 5.07 21.21
C ALA A 69 -10.69 5.51 22.11
N GLY A 70 -9.72 6.21 21.52
CA GLY A 70 -8.54 6.73 22.23
C GLY A 70 -7.34 5.80 22.30
N GLU A 71 -7.43 4.59 21.73
CA GLU A 71 -6.28 3.68 21.60
C GLU A 71 -5.38 4.06 20.42
N THR A 72 -4.15 3.54 20.42
CA THR A 72 -3.19 3.78 19.34
C THR A 72 -3.60 3.03 18.08
N GLU A 73 -3.81 3.77 16.99
CA GLU A 73 -4.25 3.22 15.71
C GLU A 73 -3.22 2.26 15.11
N PRO A 74 -3.64 1.06 14.66
CA PRO A 74 -2.78 0.15 13.92
C PRO A 74 -2.23 0.79 12.64
N ARG A 75 -0.93 0.60 12.43
CA ARG A 75 -0.18 1.15 11.31
C ARG A 75 0.60 0.05 10.61
N PHE A 76 0.51 0.02 9.29
CA PHE A 76 1.19 -0.96 8.44
C PHE A 76 2.03 -0.28 7.36
N ALA A 77 3.16 -0.91 7.02
CA ALA A 77 3.93 -0.55 5.84
C ALA A 77 3.72 -1.62 4.76
N LEU A 78 3.33 -1.20 3.56
CA LEU A 78 3.12 -2.06 2.39
C LEU A 78 4.15 -1.74 1.32
N THR A 79 4.97 -2.72 0.95
CA THR A 79 5.95 -2.56 -0.14
C THR A 79 5.34 -3.01 -1.47
N LEU A 80 5.12 -2.06 -2.36
CA LEU A 80 4.67 -2.31 -3.72
C LEU A 80 5.87 -2.66 -4.62
N PRO A 81 5.81 -3.77 -5.37
CA PRO A 81 6.89 -4.15 -6.28
C PRO A 81 6.99 -3.21 -7.50
N VAL A 82 8.11 -3.30 -8.22
CA VAL A 82 8.26 -2.67 -9.56
C VAL A 82 7.15 -3.17 -10.48
N GLY A 83 6.65 -2.28 -11.33
CA GLY A 83 5.59 -2.59 -12.29
C GLY A 83 4.18 -2.42 -11.75
N THR A 84 3.97 -2.36 -10.43
CA THR A 84 2.65 -2.06 -9.85
C THR A 84 2.11 -0.74 -10.39
N THR A 85 0.83 -0.73 -10.75
CA THR A 85 0.06 0.39 -11.28
C THR A 85 -1.20 0.66 -10.46
N ALA A 86 -1.57 -0.21 -9.52
CA ALA A 86 -2.74 0.02 -8.69
C ALA A 86 -2.63 -0.72 -7.36
N VAL A 87 -3.35 -0.20 -6.37
CA VAL A 87 -3.45 -0.77 -5.02
C VAL A 87 -4.88 -0.66 -4.52
N LYS A 88 -5.36 -1.69 -3.81
CA LYS A 88 -6.59 -1.67 -3.01
C LYS A 88 -6.29 -2.14 -1.60
N ILE A 89 -6.77 -1.37 -0.63
CA ILE A 89 -6.73 -1.65 0.80
C ILE A 89 -8.16 -1.72 1.30
N GLU A 90 -8.51 -2.80 1.99
CA GLU A 90 -9.90 -3.05 2.41
C GLU A 90 -9.97 -3.54 3.86
N ALA A 91 -10.78 -2.88 4.67
CA ALA A 91 -11.15 -3.29 6.02
C ALA A 91 -12.48 -4.06 5.98
N ALA A 92 -12.40 -5.38 5.93
CA ALA A 92 -13.53 -6.30 5.79
C ALA A 92 -13.92 -6.99 7.11
N GLY A 93 -15.16 -7.46 7.18
CA GLY A 93 -15.70 -8.16 8.34
C GLY A 93 -15.82 -7.28 9.60
N GLY A 94 -15.94 -7.96 10.75
CA GLY A 94 -16.00 -7.35 12.07
C GLY A 94 -17.25 -6.53 12.34
N THR A 95 -17.20 -5.75 13.43
CA THR A 95 -18.21 -4.75 13.82
C THR A 95 -17.59 -3.36 13.85
N GLY A 96 -18.44 -2.32 13.86
CA GLY A 96 -18.02 -0.93 13.96
C GLY A 96 -17.66 -0.27 12.62
N SER A 97 -17.04 0.89 12.72
CA SER A 97 -16.70 1.77 11.60
C SER A 97 -15.20 2.06 11.61
N PRO A 98 -14.36 1.13 11.12
CA PRO A 98 -12.97 1.47 10.86
C PRO A 98 -12.88 2.66 9.89
N ALA A 99 -11.72 3.27 9.79
CA ALA A 99 -11.38 4.22 8.76
C ALA A 99 -10.03 3.82 8.18
N VAL A 100 -9.98 3.60 6.87
CA VAL A 100 -8.75 3.27 6.17
C VAL A 100 -8.16 4.56 5.64
N THR A 101 -6.93 4.83 6.04
CA THR A 101 -6.10 5.91 5.50
C THR A 101 -4.91 5.29 4.79
N LEU A 102 -4.72 5.65 3.52
CA LEU A 102 -3.56 5.32 2.72
C LEU A 102 -2.73 6.59 2.52
N SER A 103 -1.41 6.51 2.66
CA SER A 103 -0.49 7.61 2.36
C SER A 103 0.87 7.13 1.88
N SER A 104 1.55 7.95 1.08
CA SER A 104 2.98 7.78 0.78
C SER A 104 3.90 8.34 1.88
N ASP A 105 3.37 9.17 2.79
CA ASP A 105 4.09 9.74 3.92
C ASP A 105 3.89 8.89 5.19
N PRO A 106 4.96 8.41 5.86
CA PRO A 106 4.87 7.66 7.11
C PRO A 106 4.19 8.42 8.26
N ASN A 107 4.10 9.75 8.17
CA ASN A 107 3.48 10.59 9.18
C ASN A 107 2.01 10.88 8.88
N PHE A 108 1.48 10.42 7.73
CA PHE A 108 0.13 10.76 7.27
C PHE A 108 -0.13 12.27 7.20
N GLY A 109 0.90 13.06 6.89
CA GLY A 109 0.76 14.49 6.70
C GLY A 109 -0.05 14.81 5.45
N SER A 110 -0.78 15.93 5.48
CA SER A 110 -1.56 16.44 4.34
C SER A 110 -0.70 17.09 3.24
N GLY A 111 0.62 17.14 3.41
CA GLY A 111 1.54 17.81 2.47
C GLY A 111 1.93 16.97 1.26
N SER A 112 1.68 15.65 1.27
CA SER A 112 1.91 14.78 0.11
C SER A 112 0.62 14.68 -0.71
N SER A 113 0.65 15.00 -2.00
CA SER A 113 -0.48 14.72 -2.90
C SER A 113 -0.49 13.26 -3.40
N ASP A 114 0.58 12.51 -3.14
CA ASP A 114 0.80 11.22 -3.76
C ASP A 114 0.14 10.09 -2.98
N MET A 115 -0.86 9.46 -3.61
CA MET A 115 -1.56 8.26 -3.10
C MET A 115 -2.21 8.46 -1.72
N ILE A 116 -2.94 9.56 -1.54
CA ILE A 116 -3.77 9.76 -0.36
C ILE A 116 -5.18 9.25 -0.62
N CYS A 117 -5.65 8.40 0.27
CA CYS A 117 -7.06 8.03 0.34
C CYS A 117 -7.50 7.96 1.81
N VAL A 118 -8.68 8.49 2.10
CA VAL A 118 -9.35 8.36 3.40
C VAL A 118 -10.77 7.87 3.15
N SER A 119 -11.09 6.68 3.64
CA SER A 119 -12.38 6.02 3.42
C SER A 119 -12.84 5.28 4.67
N SER A 120 -14.12 4.93 4.75
CA SER A 120 -14.65 4.13 5.87
C SER A 120 -14.13 2.70 5.82
N ARG A 121 -13.98 2.08 4.65
CA ARG A 121 -13.54 0.67 4.57
C ARG A 121 -12.60 0.36 3.45
N THR A 122 -12.67 1.10 2.35
CA THR A 122 -11.94 0.74 1.14
C THR A 122 -11.21 1.94 0.59
N CYS A 123 -9.90 1.79 0.43
CA CYS A 123 -9.07 2.74 -0.32
C CYS A 123 -8.51 2.06 -1.55
N GLN A 124 -8.77 2.63 -2.71
CA GLN A 124 -8.29 2.11 -3.98
C GLN A 124 -7.71 3.24 -4.83
N TRP A 125 -6.55 3.01 -5.42
CA TRP A 125 -5.84 4.02 -6.21
C TRP A 125 -5.11 3.38 -7.38
N ALA A 126 -5.21 3.99 -8.56
CA ALA A 126 -4.42 3.65 -9.73
C ALA A 126 -3.39 4.75 -10.05
N PHE A 127 -2.27 4.36 -10.63
CA PHE A 127 -1.10 5.21 -10.90
C PHE A 127 -0.27 4.63 -12.06
N ALA A 128 0.66 5.43 -12.57
CA ALA A 128 1.61 4.97 -13.59
C ALA A 128 2.49 3.83 -13.04
N PRO A 129 2.98 2.91 -13.89
CA PRO A 129 3.82 1.80 -13.45
C PRO A 129 5.00 2.25 -12.60
N LEU A 130 5.19 1.61 -11.45
CA LEU A 130 6.35 1.88 -10.62
C LEU A 130 7.63 1.43 -11.32
N THR A 131 8.62 2.31 -11.37
CA THR A 131 9.96 2.03 -11.90
C THR A 131 10.92 1.48 -10.84
N ALA A 132 10.55 1.62 -9.55
CA ALA A 132 11.26 1.11 -8.38
C ALA A 132 10.24 0.61 -7.35
N THR A 133 10.64 -0.25 -6.42
CA THR A 133 9.77 -0.63 -5.31
C THR A 133 9.35 0.62 -4.52
N LYS A 134 8.07 0.72 -4.14
CA LYS A 134 7.55 1.86 -3.39
C LYS A 134 6.88 1.38 -2.12
N THR A 135 7.31 1.90 -0.97
CA THR A 135 6.60 1.66 0.30
C THR A 135 5.51 2.70 0.48
N ILE A 136 4.31 2.23 0.80
CA ILE A 136 3.17 3.07 1.22
C ILE A 136 2.75 2.67 2.64
N TYR A 137 2.02 3.56 3.28
CA TYR A 137 1.64 3.44 4.67
C TYR A 137 0.12 3.39 4.80
N ILE A 138 -0.33 2.48 5.66
CA ILE A 138 -1.74 2.24 5.93
C ILE A 138 -1.98 2.51 7.41
N LEU A 139 -3.02 3.26 7.72
CA LEU A 139 -3.49 3.49 9.07
C LEU A 139 -4.96 3.05 9.14
N ILE A 140 -5.28 2.24 10.14
CA ILE A 140 -6.65 1.78 10.41
C ILE A 140 -7.17 2.51 11.64
N GLY A 141 -7.69 3.71 11.40
CA GLY A 141 -8.26 4.56 12.43
C GLY A 141 -9.70 4.16 12.77
N THR A 142 -10.29 4.90 13.69
CA THR A 142 -11.69 4.72 14.11
C THR A 142 -12.50 5.98 13.83
N ARG A 143 -13.67 5.84 13.19
CA ARG A 143 -14.77 6.80 13.39
C ARG A 143 -15.60 6.45 14.63
N SER A 144 -15.70 5.15 14.91
CA SER A 144 -16.19 4.54 16.14
C SER A 144 -15.29 3.35 16.46
N SER A 145 -15.38 2.79 17.67
CA SER A 145 -14.71 1.52 17.97
C SER A 145 -15.07 0.45 16.95
N TYR A 146 -14.12 -0.44 16.67
CA TYR A 146 -14.29 -1.59 15.80
C TYR A 146 -13.68 -2.84 16.42
N SER A 147 -14.19 -4.01 16.04
CA SER A 147 -13.66 -5.29 16.52
C SER A 147 -13.71 -6.37 15.46
N ASN A 148 -12.73 -7.28 15.48
CA ASN A 148 -12.61 -8.42 14.57
C ASN A 148 -12.60 -8.03 13.09
N VAL A 149 -12.04 -6.86 12.78
CA VAL A 149 -11.84 -6.39 11.40
C VAL A 149 -10.62 -7.10 10.81
N THR A 150 -10.69 -7.43 9.52
CA THR A 150 -9.56 -7.94 8.74
C THR A 150 -9.16 -6.91 7.70
N LEU A 151 -7.89 -6.52 7.71
CA LEU A 151 -7.28 -5.69 6.68
C LEU A 151 -6.79 -6.60 5.54
N ASN A 152 -7.26 -6.37 4.33
CA ASN A 152 -6.79 -7.01 3.11
C ASN A 152 -6.02 -6.02 2.25
N THR A 153 -4.94 -6.48 1.61
CA THR A 153 -4.13 -5.67 0.71
C THR A 153 -4.02 -6.31 -0.66
N PHE A 154 -4.16 -5.51 -1.71
CA PHE A 154 -4.10 -5.96 -3.11
C PHE A 154 -3.26 -4.98 -3.91
N ALA A 155 -2.45 -5.47 -4.84
CA ALA A 155 -1.71 -4.64 -5.79
C ALA A 155 -1.72 -5.28 -7.18
N GLY A 156 -1.72 -4.48 -8.25
CA GLY A 156 -1.63 -4.96 -9.64
C GLY A 156 -0.73 -4.05 -10.48
N PRO A 157 -0.13 -4.51 -11.59
CA PRO A 157 -0.12 -5.86 -12.12
C PRO A 157 1.21 -6.54 -11.80
N GLN A 158 1.22 -7.38 -10.77
CA GLN A 158 2.01 -8.60 -10.88
C GLN A 158 1.15 -9.62 -11.65
N PRO A 159 1.73 -10.49 -12.50
CA PRO A 159 0.96 -11.41 -13.35
C PRO A 159 0.01 -12.36 -12.59
N ASN A 160 0.15 -12.47 -11.26
CA ASN A 160 -0.68 -13.30 -10.40
C ASN A 160 -1.54 -12.51 -9.40
N GLN A 161 -1.64 -11.17 -9.50
CA GLN A 161 -2.46 -10.37 -8.60
C GLN A 161 -3.47 -9.50 -9.36
N VAL A 162 -4.75 -9.76 -9.06
CA VAL A 162 -5.93 -9.08 -9.59
C VAL A 162 -6.52 -8.23 -8.47
N ILE A 163 -7.02 -7.05 -8.82
CA ILE A 163 -7.66 -6.16 -7.85
C ILE A 163 -9.17 -6.45 -7.82
N PRO A 164 -9.71 -6.99 -6.72
CA PRO A 164 -11.15 -7.19 -6.60
C PRO A 164 -11.85 -5.85 -6.39
N LEU A 165 -12.80 -5.51 -7.24
CA LEU A 165 -13.66 -4.35 -7.14
C LEU A 165 -15.01 -4.74 -6.55
N ASN A 166 -15.53 -3.85 -5.70
CA ASN A 166 -16.89 -3.96 -5.19
C ASN A 166 -17.86 -3.33 -6.19
N ILE A 167 -19.05 -3.92 -6.33
CA ILE A 167 -20.10 -3.37 -7.18
C ILE A 167 -20.49 -1.97 -6.67
N GLY A 168 -20.56 -1.02 -7.59
CA GLY A 168 -20.88 0.38 -7.32
C GLY A 168 -19.75 1.24 -6.76
N GLU A 169 -18.60 0.65 -6.39
CA GLU A 169 -17.45 1.43 -5.89
C GLU A 169 -16.54 1.89 -7.04
N PRO A 170 -16.40 3.21 -7.27
CA PRO A 170 -15.61 3.72 -8.39
C PRO A 170 -14.10 3.61 -8.15
N MET A 171 -13.37 3.03 -9.11
CA MET A 171 -11.92 2.97 -9.17
C MET A 171 -11.40 4.06 -10.10
N SER A 172 -10.86 5.15 -9.55
CA SER A 172 -10.38 6.31 -10.30
C SER A 172 -8.88 6.27 -10.58
N GLY A 173 -8.41 7.20 -11.44
CA GLY A 173 -6.98 7.37 -11.76
C GLY A 173 -6.45 6.38 -12.79
N LEU A 174 -7.32 5.67 -13.50
CA LEU A 174 -6.93 4.67 -14.48
C LEU A 174 -6.30 5.32 -15.71
N SER A 175 -5.06 4.95 -15.98
CA SER A 175 -4.27 5.49 -17.10
C SER A 175 -3.47 4.38 -17.77
N GLY A 176 -3.23 4.53 -19.08
CA GLY A 176 -2.52 3.55 -19.92
C GLY A 176 -1.85 4.25 -21.12
N PRO A 177 -1.07 3.54 -21.95
CA PRO A 177 -1.18 2.11 -22.28
C PRO A 177 -0.16 1.20 -21.56
N ALA A 178 0.57 1.74 -20.58
CA ALA A 178 1.85 1.17 -20.18
C ALA A 178 1.79 -0.17 -19.41
N ASN A 179 0.65 -0.64 -18.90
CA ASN A 179 0.46 -1.98 -18.33
C ASN A 179 -1.03 -2.29 -18.08
N ARG A 180 -1.44 -3.55 -18.31
CA ARG A 180 -2.82 -4.01 -18.08
C ARG A 180 -3.05 -4.28 -16.60
N VAL A 181 -3.93 -3.51 -15.97
CA VAL A 181 -4.37 -3.75 -14.59
C VAL A 181 -5.60 -4.62 -14.62
N TYR A 182 -5.52 -5.80 -14.03
CA TYR A 182 -6.66 -6.71 -14.00
C TYR A 182 -7.52 -6.42 -12.78
N PHE A 183 -8.80 -6.19 -13.04
CA PHE A 183 -9.84 -6.05 -12.05
C PHE A 183 -10.76 -7.26 -12.11
N THR A 184 -11.33 -7.63 -10.98
CA THR A 184 -12.39 -8.65 -10.94
C THR A 184 -13.54 -8.17 -10.08
N PHE A 185 -14.75 -8.66 -10.34
CA PHE A 185 -15.92 -8.36 -9.53
C PHE A 185 -16.43 -9.63 -8.88
N ASN A 186 -16.78 -9.54 -7.60
CA ASN A 186 -17.59 -10.57 -6.97
C ASN A 186 -19.03 -10.41 -7.46
N VAL A 187 -19.48 -11.37 -8.26
CA VAL A 187 -20.84 -11.43 -8.79
C VAL A 187 -21.82 -11.79 -7.66
N PRO A 188 -22.81 -10.94 -7.34
CA PRO A 188 -23.83 -11.27 -6.35
C PRO A 188 -24.65 -12.50 -6.75
N ALA A 189 -25.08 -13.30 -5.77
CA ALA A 189 -26.00 -14.40 -6.03
C ALA A 189 -27.32 -13.89 -6.65
N GLY A 190 -27.76 -14.50 -7.73
CA GLY A 190 -28.99 -14.13 -8.44
C GLY A 190 -28.80 -13.06 -9.53
N ALA A 191 -27.62 -12.45 -9.65
CA ALA A 191 -27.32 -11.57 -10.78
C ALA A 191 -27.21 -12.39 -12.08
N SER A 192 -27.78 -11.85 -13.15
CA SER A 192 -27.77 -12.43 -14.50
C SER A 192 -26.87 -11.65 -15.45
N GLN A 193 -26.57 -10.39 -15.10
CA GLN A 193 -25.72 -9.51 -15.89
C GLN A 193 -24.69 -8.77 -15.01
N LEU A 194 -23.50 -8.56 -15.58
CA LEU A 194 -22.45 -7.71 -15.03
C LEU A 194 -22.15 -6.59 -16.01
N GLY A 195 -22.26 -5.36 -15.52
CA GLY A 195 -21.93 -4.14 -16.24
C GLY A 195 -20.63 -3.54 -15.74
N VAL A 196 -19.83 -2.99 -16.64
CA VAL A 196 -18.65 -2.19 -16.28
C VAL A 196 -18.62 -0.95 -17.15
N SER A 197 -18.36 0.21 -16.55
CA SER A 197 -18.22 1.48 -17.28
C SER A 197 -16.91 2.20 -16.92
N LEU A 198 -16.37 2.94 -17.89
CA LEU A 198 -15.26 3.87 -17.78
C LEU A 198 -15.79 5.29 -17.99
N THR A 199 -15.51 6.20 -17.06
CA THR A 199 -16.00 7.59 -17.07
C THR A 199 -14.89 8.58 -16.70
N ALA A 200 -15.14 9.89 -16.88
CA ALA A 200 -14.32 11.00 -16.40
C ALA A 200 -12.86 11.10 -16.89
N GLY A 201 -12.47 10.32 -17.89
CA GLY A 201 -11.11 10.32 -18.45
C GLY A 201 -11.00 10.86 -19.87
N ASP A 202 -9.77 11.13 -20.28
CA ASP A 202 -9.40 11.64 -21.60
C ASP A 202 -8.64 10.58 -22.42
N GLY A 203 -8.78 10.64 -23.75
CA GLY A 203 -8.13 9.71 -24.67
C GLY A 203 -9.07 8.62 -25.17
N ASN A 204 -8.50 7.54 -25.71
CA ASN A 204 -9.26 6.45 -26.31
C ASN A 204 -9.13 5.18 -25.46
N ALA A 205 -9.80 5.16 -24.32
CA ALA A 205 -9.94 3.95 -23.53
C ALA A 205 -11.07 3.06 -24.05
N GLN A 206 -10.84 1.75 -24.00
CA GLN A 206 -11.84 0.71 -24.21
C GLN A 206 -11.79 -0.29 -23.04
N LEU A 207 -12.92 -0.94 -22.79
CA LEU A 207 -12.99 -2.04 -21.84
C LEU A 207 -12.71 -3.35 -22.53
N LEU A 208 -11.78 -4.12 -21.95
CA LEU A 208 -11.61 -5.52 -22.28
C LEU A 208 -12.09 -6.37 -21.12
N GLU A 209 -12.80 -7.44 -21.46
CA GLU A 209 -13.08 -8.54 -20.57
C GLU A 209 -12.35 -9.80 -21.05
N THR A 210 -11.91 -10.62 -20.11
CA THR A 210 -11.36 -11.95 -20.37
C THR A 210 -11.68 -12.89 -19.21
N GLU A 211 -11.84 -14.18 -19.51
CA GLU A 211 -11.95 -15.24 -18.50
C GLU A 211 -10.55 -15.74 -18.05
N SER A 212 -9.47 -15.29 -18.71
CA SER A 212 -8.09 -15.73 -18.44
C SER A 212 -7.10 -14.56 -18.40
N LEU A 213 -6.19 -14.60 -17.42
CA LEU A 213 -5.08 -13.65 -17.30
C LEU A 213 -3.90 -13.99 -18.24
N THR A 214 -3.89 -15.20 -18.82
CA THR A 214 -2.78 -15.71 -19.64
C THR A 214 -3.19 -15.94 -21.10
N ASP A 215 -4.49 -16.02 -21.39
CA ASP A 215 -5.02 -16.22 -22.74
C ASP A 215 -6.06 -15.14 -23.07
N PHE A 216 -5.67 -14.19 -23.92
CA PHE A 216 -6.53 -13.10 -24.39
C PHE A 216 -7.16 -13.38 -25.75
N SER A 217 -7.03 -14.60 -26.29
CA SER A 217 -7.61 -14.96 -27.60
C SER A 217 -9.14 -14.85 -27.61
N ARG A 218 -9.76 -14.90 -26.43
CA ARG A 218 -11.21 -14.78 -26.21
C ARG A 218 -11.61 -13.47 -25.54
N ALA A 219 -10.73 -12.48 -25.52
CA ALA A 219 -11.06 -11.22 -24.88
C ALA A 219 -12.19 -10.49 -25.63
N TYR A 220 -13.22 -10.06 -24.90
CA TYR A 220 -14.29 -9.26 -25.45
C TYR A 220 -13.95 -7.78 -25.29
N THR A 221 -14.01 -7.01 -26.37
CA THR A 221 -13.74 -5.57 -26.37
C THR A 221 -15.05 -4.81 -26.53
N SER A 222 -15.30 -3.85 -25.66
CA SER A 222 -16.35 -2.84 -25.82
C SER A 222 -15.73 -1.45 -25.65
N GLY A 223 -16.44 -0.39 -26.04
CA GLY A 223 -15.98 0.98 -25.81
C GLY A 223 -15.85 1.31 -24.32
N THR A 224 -16.39 2.43 -23.88
CA THR A 224 -16.29 2.82 -22.46
C THR A 224 -17.34 2.15 -21.57
N SER A 225 -18.22 1.31 -22.10
CA SER A 225 -19.22 0.58 -21.31
C SER A 225 -19.43 -0.82 -21.86
N MET A 226 -19.62 -1.79 -20.98
CA MET A 226 -19.81 -3.18 -21.30
C MET A 226 -20.90 -3.77 -20.41
N MET A 227 -21.77 -4.59 -20.99
CA MET A 227 -22.75 -5.41 -20.29
C MET A 227 -22.57 -6.84 -20.75
N LEU A 228 -22.37 -7.77 -19.81
CA LEU A 228 -22.11 -9.17 -20.08
C LEU A 228 -23.12 -10.04 -19.35
N PRO A 229 -23.67 -11.08 -20.01
CA PRO A 229 -24.33 -12.16 -19.30
C PRO A 229 -23.30 -12.90 -18.45
N ILE A 230 -23.64 -13.21 -17.21
CA ILE A 230 -22.74 -13.87 -16.26
C ILE A 230 -23.21 -15.27 -15.92
N THR A 231 -22.23 -16.15 -15.66
CA THR A 231 -22.49 -17.48 -15.09
C THR A 231 -22.08 -17.46 -13.62
N ALA A 232 -22.99 -17.86 -12.74
CA ALA A 232 -22.70 -17.97 -11.31
C ALA A 232 -21.46 -18.85 -11.08
N GLY A 233 -20.55 -18.40 -10.23
CA GLY A 233 -19.31 -19.11 -9.91
C GLY A 233 -18.18 -18.93 -10.94
N LYS A 234 -18.38 -18.18 -12.02
CA LYS A 234 -17.29 -17.76 -12.91
C LYS A 234 -16.66 -16.44 -12.44
N THR A 235 -15.36 -16.33 -12.66
CA THR A 235 -14.58 -15.10 -12.44
C THR A 235 -14.36 -14.41 -13.78
N TYR A 236 -14.68 -13.12 -13.83
CA TYR A 236 -14.47 -12.25 -14.99
C TYR A 236 -13.36 -11.26 -14.66
N TYR A 237 -12.46 -11.03 -15.62
CA TYR A 237 -11.40 -10.04 -15.50
C TYR A 237 -11.63 -8.89 -16.45
N PHE A 238 -11.57 -7.67 -15.92
CA PHE A 238 -11.75 -6.45 -16.68
C PHE A 238 -10.45 -5.65 -16.65
N PHE A 239 -10.13 -4.99 -17.75
CA PHE A 239 -9.06 -4.00 -17.75
C PHE A 239 -9.33 -2.93 -18.80
N PRO A 240 -8.99 -1.66 -18.50
CA PRO A 240 -8.98 -0.61 -19.51
C PRO A 240 -7.78 -0.85 -20.43
N ASP A 241 -8.00 -0.80 -21.73
CA ASP A 241 -6.94 -0.82 -22.75
C ASP A 241 -7.09 0.38 -23.68
N SER A 242 -6.01 0.70 -24.38
CA SER A 242 -6.04 1.67 -25.48
C SER A 242 -6.76 1.08 -26.69
N VAL A 243 -7.60 1.89 -27.34
CA VAL A 243 -8.08 1.57 -28.69
C VAL A 243 -6.87 1.60 -29.64
N LYS A 244 -6.64 0.52 -30.38
CA LYS A 244 -5.62 0.51 -31.44
C LYS A 244 -6.07 1.47 -32.54
N GLY A 245 -5.35 2.57 -32.73
CA GLY A 245 -5.53 3.41 -33.91
C GLY A 245 -5.18 2.62 -35.17
N ASN A 246 -5.82 2.94 -36.30
CA ASN A 246 -5.63 2.23 -37.57
C ASN A 246 -4.18 2.24 -38.12
N SER A 247 -3.25 2.99 -37.51
CA SER A 247 -1.84 3.04 -37.95
C SER A 247 -0.84 3.68 -36.96
N SER A 248 -1.25 4.16 -35.78
CA SER A 248 -0.42 4.99 -34.88
C SER A 248 -0.02 4.36 -33.54
N GLY A 249 -0.24 3.06 -33.36
CA GLY A 249 0.06 2.37 -32.09
C GLY A 249 -0.96 2.66 -30.99
N PRO A 250 -0.70 2.20 -29.75
CA PRO A 250 -1.57 2.41 -28.59
C PRO A 250 -1.79 3.91 -28.32
N VAL A 251 -3.04 4.38 -28.36
CA VAL A 251 -3.38 5.76 -27.97
C VAL A 251 -3.46 5.82 -26.44
N PRO A 252 -2.75 6.75 -25.76
CA PRO A 252 -2.82 6.86 -24.32
C PRO A 252 -4.23 7.26 -23.85
N PHE A 253 -4.55 6.85 -22.63
CA PHE A 253 -5.76 7.26 -21.93
C PHE A 253 -5.39 7.62 -20.49
N ASN A 254 -6.08 8.61 -19.91
CA ASN A 254 -5.72 9.15 -18.61
C ASN A 254 -6.95 9.42 -17.75
N ASN A 255 -6.80 9.21 -16.44
CA ASN A 255 -7.76 9.61 -15.41
C ASN A 255 -9.17 9.02 -15.55
N TYR A 256 -9.30 7.85 -16.18
CA TYR A 256 -10.59 7.17 -16.20
C TYR A 256 -10.99 6.65 -14.83
N THR A 257 -12.29 6.56 -14.61
CA THR A 257 -12.92 5.96 -13.45
C THR A 257 -13.72 4.74 -13.88
N MET A 258 -13.35 3.56 -13.39
CA MET A 258 -14.07 2.31 -13.62
C MET A 258 -15.10 2.07 -12.53
N THR A 259 -16.33 1.72 -12.90
CA THR A 259 -17.36 1.28 -11.95
C THR A 259 -18.03 0.02 -12.47
N GLY A 260 -18.19 -0.99 -11.60
CA GLY A 260 -18.95 -2.20 -11.91
C GLY A 260 -20.37 -2.15 -11.36
N TYR A 261 -21.29 -2.83 -12.04
CA TYR A 261 -22.72 -2.93 -11.71
C TYR A 261 -23.16 -4.37 -11.93
N ALA A 262 -24.10 -4.87 -11.13
CA ALA A 262 -24.67 -6.21 -11.33
C ALA A 262 -26.20 -6.11 -11.27
N GLN A 263 -26.88 -6.84 -12.17
CA GLN A 263 -28.35 -6.89 -12.29
C GLN A 263 -28.84 -8.33 -12.42
#